data_AF-A0A9E2GSD2-F1
#
_entry.id   AF-A0A9E2GSD2-F1
#
_cell.length_a   1.000
_cell.length_b   1.000
_cell.length_c   1.000
_cell.angle_alpha   90.00
_cell.angle_beta   90.00
_cell.angle_gamma   90.00
#
_symmetry.space_group_name_H-M   'P 1'
#
loop_
_entity.id
_entity.type
_entity.pdbx_description
1 polymer ?
#
loop_
_entity_poly.entity_id
_entity_poly.type
_entity_poly.pdbx_seq_one_letter_code
_entity_poly.pdbx_strand_id
1 'polypeptide(L)'
;MKRKLIILTLVLGLLACKKDPASNDPSNNVNNVNNINNINNLNNTNNVNNLNNTTRPSFTEPTGTGNDPYFGGTPDVVATPLREGVTLTISGTLDAHDGTTVSGDSDGFAVTLDGPMQLTATLKWVPSPGTELSLTLLRADRTPLSTFVSSRAGELTMWPVEAAPGGYILHVAGKGNPAALSYEVVVSHSPLQCARITAAPAWTEVETDAASTANDTLSMNLPGFPRIDPSAGTPETTGITLGLTQTAGIAGVLSGRADSPDQFLDRDTYAITAGDTAGLLWVRVDTDDTNGAELDLFVLDGGSSLRGAAFSMEPSTEKVIVPAAAGETLRVTVGRRKLPRYPVDQSGPLSYSISLCMFEKGAGR
;
A
#
# COMPACT_ATOMS: atom_id res chain seq x y z
N MET A 1 -35.39 12.27 -57.78
CA MET A 1 -34.97 11.57 -59.02
C MET A 1 -33.80 10.64 -58.68
N LYS A 2 -33.64 9.52 -59.40
CA LYS A 2 -32.65 8.47 -59.10
C LYS A 2 -31.28 8.80 -59.70
N ARG A 3 -30.19 8.69 -58.92
CA ARG A 3 -28.86 8.27 -59.44
C ARG A 3 -28.18 7.36 -58.43
N LYS A 4 -28.05 6.09 -58.82
CA LYS A 4 -27.13 5.12 -58.21
C LYS A 4 -25.74 5.35 -58.81
N LEU A 5 -24.68 5.15 -58.05
CA LEU A 5 -23.39 4.74 -58.61
C LEU A 5 -22.81 3.62 -57.75
N ILE A 6 -22.55 2.49 -58.40
CA ILE A 6 -21.94 1.30 -57.83
C ILE A 6 -20.58 1.21 -58.49
N ILE A 7 -19.49 1.13 -57.72
CA ILE A 7 -18.21 0.63 -58.22
C ILE A 7 -17.73 -0.49 -57.30
N LEU A 8 -17.70 -1.67 -57.88
CA LEU A 8 -17.24 -2.93 -57.36
C LEU A 8 -15.77 -3.08 -57.77
N THR A 9 -14.85 -3.39 -56.84
CA THR A 9 -13.54 -3.93 -57.23
C THR A 9 -13.17 -5.10 -56.31
N LEU A 10 -13.16 -6.30 -56.91
CA LEU A 10 -12.84 -7.57 -56.29
C LEU A 10 -11.54 -8.07 -56.93
N VAL A 11 -10.50 -8.34 -56.16
CA VAL A 11 -9.29 -9.04 -56.65
C VAL A 11 -8.87 -10.10 -55.64
N LEU A 12 -9.04 -11.37 -56.00
CA LEU A 12 -8.42 -12.51 -55.32
C LEU A 12 -6.99 -12.69 -55.82
N GLY A 13 -6.10 -13.16 -54.94
CA GLY A 13 -4.75 -13.59 -55.27
C GLY A 13 -4.41 -14.95 -54.63
N LEU A 14 -5.02 -16.03 -55.12
CA LEU A 14 -4.61 -17.40 -54.79
C LEU A 14 -3.57 -17.89 -55.80
N LEU A 15 -2.38 -18.27 -55.32
CA LEU A 15 -1.37 -18.97 -56.11
C LEU A 15 -0.97 -20.26 -55.38
N ALA A 16 -1.33 -21.38 -56.00
CA ALA A 16 -0.88 -22.71 -55.62
C ALA A 16 -0.13 -23.34 -56.82
N CYS A 17 1.00 -23.99 -56.55
CA CYS A 17 1.70 -24.84 -57.51
C CYS A 17 2.22 -26.12 -56.84
N LYS A 18 2.48 -27.13 -57.67
CA LYS A 18 2.50 -28.57 -57.32
C LYS A 18 3.87 -29.13 -56.91
N LYS A 19 3.82 -30.17 -56.06
CA LYS A 19 4.37 -31.56 -56.23
C LYS A 19 5.26 -31.82 -57.47
N ASP A 20 6.24 -32.75 -57.50
CA ASP A 20 6.83 -33.82 -56.64
C ASP A 20 8.29 -34.05 -57.22
N PRO A 21 9.15 -35.09 -56.95
CA PRO A 21 9.07 -36.25 -56.05
C PRO A 21 10.36 -36.63 -55.23
N ALA A 22 10.16 -37.55 -54.27
CA ALA A 22 10.97 -38.75 -53.92
C ALA A 22 12.44 -38.76 -53.39
N SER A 23 12.60 -39.70 -52.44
CA SER A 23 13.75 -40.53 -52.03
C SER A 23 14.92 -39.91 -51.25
N ASN A 24 14.99 -40.18 -49.94
CA ASN A 24 15.69 -41.37 -49.41
C ASN A 24 15.48 -41.52 -47.89
N ASP A 25 15.06 -42.71 -47.46
CA ASP A 25 15.06 -43.13 -46.05
C ASP A 25 16.44 -43.70 -45.71
N PRO A 26 17.10 -43.17 -44.67
CA PRO A 26 17.82 -44.07 -43.77
C PRO A 26 17.58 -43.71 -42.30
N SER A 27 16.60 -44.37 -41.69
CA SER A 27 16.71 -45.08 -40.40
C SER A 27 17.98 -44.80 -39.56
N ASN A 28 18.12 -43.61 -38.98
CA ASN A 28 19.03 -43.40 -37.86
C ASN A 28 18.67 -42.21 -36.93
N ASN A 29 18.20 -42.55 -35.73
CA ASN A 29 18.56 -41.89 -34.47
C ASN A 29 18.55 -40.34 -34.39
N VAL A 30 17.41 -39.69 -34.62
CA VAL A 30 17.21 -38.26 -34.24
C VAL A 30 16.23 -38.09 -33.06
N ASN A 31 15.51 -39.14 -32.67
CA ASN A 31 14.38 -39.05 -31.75
C ASN A 31 14.73 -39.20 -30.24
N ASN A 32 15.99 -39.06 -29.86
CA ASN A 32 16.43 -39.14 -28.45
C ASN A 32 17.18 -37.90 -27.93
N VAL A 33 17.66 -37.01 -28.81
CA VAL A 33 18.32 -35.76 -28.38
C VAL A 33 17.30 -34.73 -27.86
N ASN A 34 16.08 -34.73 -28.41
CA ASN A 34 15.02 -33.82 -27.98
C ASN A 34 14.40 -34.16 -26.60
N ASN A 35 14.68 -35.33 -26.03
CA ASN A 35 14.16 -35.72 -24.71
C ASN A 35 15.09 -35.28 -23.57
N ILE A 36 16.41 -35.26 -23.80
CA ILE A 36 17.40 -34.83 -22.79
C ILE A 36 17.25 -33.33 -22.48
N ASN A 37 17.05 -32.48 -23.48
CA ASN A 37 16.77 -31.06 -23.26
C ASN A 37 15.44 -30.81 -22.52
N ASN A 38 14.45 -31.69 -22.67
CA ASN A 38 13.16 -31.54 -21.98
C ASN A 38 13.25 -32.00 -20.51
N ILE A 39 14.02 -33.05 -20.21
CA ILE A 39 14.31 -33.49 -18.83
C ILE A 39 15.13 -32.44 -18.07
N ASN A 40 16.11 -31.79 -18.72
CA ASN A 40 16.86 -30.69 -18.08
C ASN A 40 15.97 -29.47 -17.77
N ASN A 41 14.99 -29.13 -18.62
CA ASN A 41 14.01 -28.08 -18.30
C ASN A 41 13.07 -28.51 -17.15
N LEU A 42 12.57 -29.75 -17.15
CA LEU A 42 11.71 -30.27 -16.07
C LEU A 42 12.42 -30.29 -14.70
N ASN A 43 13.71 -30.65 -14.68
CA ASN A 43 14.51 -30.57 -13.45
C ASN A 43 14.75 -29.11 -13.00
N ASN A 44 14.88 -28.16 -13.93
CA ASN A 44 15.05 -26.75 -13.55
C ASN A 44 13.77 -26.18 -12.93
N THR A 45 12.60 -26.44 -13.51
CA THR A 45 11.30 -26.02 -12.96
C THR A 45 10.98 -26.68 -11.62
N ASN A 46 11.31 -27.97 -11.44
CA ASN A 46 11.15 -28.64 -10.14
C ASN A 46 12.13 -28.11 -9.08
N ASN A 47 13.32 -27.63 -9.45
CA ASN A 47 14.26 -27.05 -8.50
C ASN A 47 13.79 -25.67 -7.99
N VAL A 48 13.16 -24.86 -8.86
CA VAL A 48 12.50 -23.59 -8.45
C VAL A 48 11.33 -23.87 -7.51
N ASN A 49 10.49 -24.87 -7.81
CA ASN A 49 9.36 -25.23 -6.93
C ASN A 49 9.79 -25.81 -5.58
N ASN A 50 10.94 -26.50 -5.48
CA ASN A 50 11.47 -26.96 -4.19
C ASN A 50 12.12 -25.84 -3.37
N LEU A 51 12.63 -24.78 -4.00
CA LEU A 51 13.16 -23.62 -3.27
C LEU A 51 12.03 -22.84 -2.57
N ASN A 52 10.84 -22.77 -3.17
CA ASN A 52 9.66 -22.11 -2.59
C ASN A 52 9.01 -22.88 -1.44
N ASN A 53 9.51 -24.08 -1.08
CA ASN A 53 9.05 -24.85 0.08
C ASN A 53 10.06 -24.82 1.24
N THR A 54 10.96 -23.84 1.28
CA THR A 54 11.69 -23.51 2.51
C THR A 54 10.70 -23.10 3.59
N THR A 55 10.78 -23.75 4.75
CA THR A 55 10.02 -23.40 5.96
C THR A 55 10.10 -21.91 6.21
N ARG A 56 8.94 -21.22 6.17
CA ARG A 56 8.86 -19.79 6.49
C ARG A 56 9.42 -19.57 7.90
N PRO A 57 10.34 -18.61 8.12
CA PRO A 57 10.81 -18.31 9.46
C PRO A 57 9.63 -17.83 10.31
N SER A 58 9.31 -18.62 11.33
CA SER A 58 8.26 -18.34 12.30
C SER A 58 8.89 -18.16 13.68
N PHE A 59 8.65 -17.03 14.33
CA PHE A 59 8.99 -16.79 15.72
C PHE A 59 7.72 -16.88 16.58
N THR A 60 7.82 -17.52 17.75
CA THR A 60 6.77 -17.48 18.76
C THR A 60 7.40 -16.98 20.04
N GLU A 61 6.88 -15.87 20.53
CA GLU A 61 7.26 -15.21 21.77
C GLU A 61 7.04 -16.16 22.98
N PRO A 62 7.99 -16.26 23.93
CA PRO A 62 7.86 -17.13 25.09
C PRO A 62 6.88 -16.54 26.13
N THR A 63 5.63 -17.01 26.11
CA THR A 63 4.55 -16.51 26.98
C THR A 63 4.96 -16.29 28.44
N GLY A 64 4.74 -15.08 28.96
CA GLY A 64 4.80 -14.77 30.39
C GLY A 64 6.21 -14.64 30.97
N THR A 65 7.22 -14.34 30.16
CA THR A 65 8.46 -13.78 30.71
C THR A 65 8.23 -12.31 31.02
N GLY A 66 8.28 -11.91 32.31
CA GLY A 66 8.20 -10.50 32.74
C GLY A 66 9.43 -9.66 32.38
N ASN A 67 9.80 -9.72 31.10
CA ASN A 67 10.85 -9.01 30.41
C ASN A 67 10.22 -8.43 29.14
N ASP A 68 9.25 -7.54 29.33
CA ASP A 68 8.66 -6.69 28.29
C ASP A 68 9.21 -5.28 28.51
N PRO A 69 10.53 -5.03 28.26
CA PRO A 69 11.22 -3.91 28.86
C PRO A 69 10.95 -2.63 28.07
N TYR A 70 9.77 -2.06 28.29
CA TYR A 70 9.24 -0.79 27.79
C TYR A 70 10.34 0.19 27.37
N PHE A 71 10.57 0.31 26.05
CA PHE A 71 11.56 1.20 25.44
C PHE A 71 12.98 1.19 26.05
N GLY A 72 13.35 0.13 26.79
CA GLY A 72 14.46 0.13 27.74
C GLY A 72 15.43 -1.03 27.53
N GLY A 73 14.95 -2.26 27.54
CA GLY A 73 15.78 -3.47 27.54
C GLY A 73 16.07 -4.05 26.17
N THR A 74 16.70 -5.22 26.16
CA THR A 74 17.05 -5.95 24.94
C THR A 74 15.79 -6.52 24.30
N PRO A 75 15.44 -6.16 23.05
CA PRO A 75 14.34 -6.80 22.33
C PRO A 75 14.62 -8.28 22.08
N ASP A 76 13.56 -9.07 21.95
CA ASP A 76 13.63 -10.48 21.63
C ASP A 76 14.24 -10.68 20.23
N VAL A 77 15.22 -11.58 20.14
CA VAL A 77 16.10 -11.67 18.97
C VAL A 77 15.52 -12.60 17.92
N VAL A 78 14.94 -12.04 16.85
CA VAL A 78 14.60 -12.83 15.66
C VAL A 78 15.87 -13.01 14.82
N ALA A 79 16.52 -14.16 14.98
CA ALA A 79 17.83 -14.46 14.39
C ALA A 79 17.85 -14.64 12.85
N THR A 80 16.76 -14.35 12.14
CA THR A 80 16.67 -14.49 10.67
C THR A 80 16.68 -13.12 10.00
N PRO A 81 17.72 -12.79 9.20
CA PRO A 81 17.69 -11.60 8.37
C PRO A 81 16.56 -11.64 7.34
N LEU A 82 15.84 -10.54 7.20
CA LEU A 82 14.95 -10.33 6.08
C LEU A 82 15.76 -9.96 4.83
N ARG A 83 15.27 -10.46 3.71
CA ARG A 83 15.75 -10.23 2.35
C ARG A 83 14.60 -10.43 1.37
N GLU A 84 14.80 -10.04 0.12
CA GLU A 84 13.80 -10.23 -0.93
C GLU A 84 13.32 -11.70 -1.00
N GLY A 85 12.00 -11.87 -1.16
CA GLY A 85 11.34 -13.18 -1.17
C GLY A 85 11.14 -13.84 0.21
N VAL A 86 11.70 -13.28 1.29
CA VAL A 86 11.48 -13.82 2.66
C VAL A 86 10.28 -13.12 3.31
N THR A 87 9.38 -13.93 3.85
CA THR A 87 8.32 -13.53 4.78
C THR A 87 8.64 -14.07 6.16
N LEU A 88 8.70 -13.19 7.15
CA LEU A 88 8.80 -13.51 8.57
C LEU A 88 7.41 -13.49 9.20
N THR A 89 7.05 -14.52 9.95
CA THR A 89 5.85 -14.53 10.79
C THR A 89 6.27 -14.51 12.26
N ILE A 90 5.68 -13.61 13.04
CA ILE A 90 5.87 -13.49 14.48
C ILE A 90 4.51 -13.73 15.13
N SER A 91 4.45 -14.53 16.19
CA SER A 91 3.23 -14.70 16.99
C SER A 91 3.55 -14.44 18.45
N GLY A 92 2.67 -13.69 19.12
CA GLY A 92 2.81 -13.33 20.52
C GLY A 92 1.45 -13.18 21.20
N THR A 93 1.44 -12.80 22.47
CA THR A 93 0.21 -12.58 23.25
C THR A 93 0.40 -11.47 24.26
N LEU A 94 -0.14 -10.30 23.92
CA LEU A 94 -0.18 -9.16 24.84
C LEU A 94 -1.12 -9.47 25.99
N ASP A 95 -0.64 -9.45 27.23
CA ASP A 95 -1.45 -9.73 28.41
C ASP A 95 -1.67 -8.50 29.33
N ALA A 96 -2.15 -8.77 30.54
CA ALA A 96 -2.45 -7.73 31.52
C ALA A 96 -1.21 -7.52 32.40
N HIS A 97 -0.28 -6.70 31.90
CA HIS A 97 1.00 -6.40 32.55
C HIS A 97 0.84 -5.96 34.04
N ASP A 98 1.84 -6.27 34.86
CA ASP A 98 1.71 -6.46 36.31
C ASP A 98 1.68 -5.17 37.16
N GLY A 99 0.74 -4.28 36.87
CA GLY A 99 0.12 -3.47 37.93
C GLY A 99 0.24 -1.95 37.84
N THR A 100 0.45 -1.36 36.67
CA THR A 100 0.17 0.08 36.48
C THR A 100 -0.90 0.32 35.42
N THR A 101 -1.92 1.11 35.77
CA THR A 101 -3.21 1.20 35.04
C THR A 101 -3.17 2.02 33.75
N VAL A 102 -1.99 2.28 33.17
CA VAL A 102 -1.80 3.32 32.13
C VAL A 102 -1.02 2.83 30.91
N SER A 103 -0.08 1.89 31.08
CA SER A 103 0.59 1.18 29.99
C SER A 103 0.02 -0.23 29.90
N GLY A 104 -0.55 -0.57 28.74
CA GLY A 104 -0.74 -1.98 28.40
C GLY A 104 0.60 -2.62 28.05
N ASP A 105 0.56 -3.93 27.87
CA ASP A 105 1.72 -4.75 27.51
C ASP A 105 2.33 -4.37 26.14
N SER A 106 3.60 -4.72 25.91
CA SER A 106 4.32 -4.38 24.68
C SER A 106 5.53 -5.26 24.36
N ASP A 107 5.49 -5.88 23.18
CA ASP A 107 6.50 -6.80 22.68
C ASP A 107 7.45 -6.11 21.68
N GLY A 108 8.74 -6.45 21.73
CA GLY A 108 9.77 -5.88 20.86
C GLY A 108 10.63 -6.95 20.19
N PHE A 109 10.55 -7.06 18.87
CA PHE A 109 11.27 -8.06 18.07
C PHE A 109 12.39 -7.42 17.25
N ALA A 110 13.63 -7.83 17.47
CA ALA A 110 14.76 -7.37 16.67
C ALA A 110 14.76 -8.05 15.29
N VAL A 111 14.84 -7.25 14.22
CA VAL A 111 14.87 -7.70 12.82
C VAL A 111 16.09 -7.09 12.13
N THR A 112 16.79 -7.85 11.30
CA THR A 112 17.94 -7.36 10.50
C THR A 112 17.61 -7.42 9.01
N LEU A 113 18.02 -6.40 8.23
CA LEU A 113 17.82 -6.34 6.79
C LEU A 113 19.16 -6.48 6.06
N ASP A 114 19.26 -7.46 5.15
CA ASP A 114 20.48 -7.71 4.35
C ASP A 114 20.72 -6.66 3.24
N GLY A 115 19.70 -5.87 2.89
CA GLY A 115 19.72 -4.93 1.77
C GLY A 115 18.70 -3.79 1.93
N PRO A 116 18.75 -2.73 1.11
CA PRO A 116 17.70 -1.73 1.07
C PRO A 116 16.41 -2.36 0.53
N MET A 117 15.28 -2.16 1.22
CA MET A 117 14.01 -2.79 0.85
C MET A 117 12.78 -2.01 1.33
N GLN A 118 11.63 -2.23 0.69
CA GLN A 118 10.33 -1.78 1.23
C GLN A 118 9.77 -2.87 2.15
N LEU A 119 9.56 -2.56 3.43
CA LEU A 119 8.97 -3.47 4.41
C LEU A 119 7.48 -3.20 4.59
N THR A 120 6.65 -4.20 4.35
CA THR A 120 5.26 -4.27 4.86
C THR A 120 5.20 -5.18 6.08
N ALA A 121 4.42 -4.81 7.08
CA ALA A 121 4.19 -5.62 8.27
C ALA A 121 2.70 -5.67 8.61
N THR A 122 2.11 -6.86 8.59
CA THR A 122 0.67 -7.05 8.80
C THR A 122 0.40 -7.66 10.17
N LEU A 123 -0.11 -6.85 11.10
CA LEU A 123 -0.65 -7.27 12.40
C LEU A 123 -2.05 -7.84 12.23
N LYS A 124 -2.29 -9.05 12.74
CA LYS A 124 -3.61 -9.70 12.83
C LYS A 124 -3.88 -10.04 14.29
N TRP A 125 -5.10 -9.84 14.74
CA TRP A 125 -5.50 -10.20 16.10
C TRP A 125 -6.99 -10.50 16.18
N VAL A 126 -7.37 -11.25 17.22
CA VAL A 126 -8.79 -11.40 17.60
C VAL A 126 -9.15 -10.20 18.48
N PRO A 127 -10.22 -9.44 18.18
CA PRO A 127 -10.57 -8.25 18.95
C PRO A 127 -10.98 -8.55 20.39
N SER A 128 -10.53 -7.70 21.31
CA SER A 128 -11.10 -7.57 22.66
C SER A 128 -11.73 -6.17 22.81
N PRO A 129 -12.97 -6.03 23.32
CA PRO A 129 -13.62 -4.73 23.48
C PRO A 129 -12.79 -3.75 24.32
N GLY A 130 -12.62 -2.52 23.84
CA GLY A 130 -11.86 -1.48 24.55
C GLY A 130 -10.34 -1.60 24.47
N THR A 131 -9.81 -2.53 23.66
CA THR A 131 -8.37 -2.63 23.38
C THR A 131 -8.02 -1.88 22.09
N GLU A 132 -7.01 -1.02 22.18
CA GLU A 132 -6.36 -0.37 21.03
C GLU A 132 -4.98 -1.01 20.85
N LEU A 133 -4.66 -1.48 19.63
CA LEU A 133 -3.35 -2.02 19.30
C LEU A 133 -2.55 -1.03 18.48
N SER A 134 -1.24 -1.07 18.68
CA SER A 134 -0.28 -0.38 17.81
C SER A 134 0.79 -1.34 17.29
N LEU A 135 1.24 -1.10 16.07
CA LEU A 135 2.40 -1.74 15.46
C LEU A 135 3.35 -0.64 14.97
N THR A 136 4.59 -0.67 15.44
CA THR A 136 5.61 0.32 15.14
C THR A 136 6.88 -0.35 14.62
N LEU A 137 7.44 0.19 13.54
CA LEU A 137 8.79 -0.14 13.09
C LEU A 137 9.74 0.94 13.58
N LEU A 138 10.69 0.57 14.42
CA LEU A 138 11.75 1.42 14.95
C LEU A 138 13.08 1.08 14.28
N ARG A 139 13.97 2.07 14.11
CA ARG A 139 15.41 1.83 13.88
C ARG A 139 16.05 1.21 15.14
N ALA A 140 17.26 0.66 15.02
CA ALA A 140 18.05 0.18 16.16
C ALA A 140 18.30 1.24 17.26
N ASP A 141 18.28 2.53 16.92
CA ASP A 141 18.37 3.66 17.88
C ASP A 141 17.04 4.02 18.56
N ARG A 142 15.98 3.22 18.34
CA ARG A 142 14.59 3.42 18.78
C ARG A 142 13.87 4.62 18.17
N THR A 143 14.41 5.25 17.11
CA THR A 143 13.65 6.24 16.31
C THR A 143 12.55 5.54 15.52
N PRO A 144 11.27 5.94 15.65
CA PRO A 144 10.20 5.42 14.80
C PRO A 144 10.42 5.75 13.33
N LEU A 145 10.28 4.75 12.47
CA LEU A 145 10.10 4.95 11.03
C LEU A 145 8.62 5.05 10.65
N SER A 146 7.77 4.25 11.31
CA SER A 146 6.33 4.27 11.07
C SER A 146 5.58 3.60 12.22
N THR A 147 4.43 4.16 12.60
CA THR A 147 3.54 3.66 13.65
C THR A 147 2.12 3.61 13.11
N PHE A 148 1.44 2.49 13.34
CA PHE A 148 0.02 2.33 13.07
C PHE A 148 -0.72 1.99 14.36
N VAL A 149 -1.94 2.49 14.48
CA VAL A 149 -2.81 2.29 15.64
C VAL A 149 -4.22 1.92 15.17
N SER A 150 -4.83 0.90 15.76
CA SER A 150 -6.21 0.50 15.48
C SER A 150 -6.94 0.02 16.74
N SER A 151 -8.15 0.52 16.93
CA SER A 151 -9.15 0.02 17.89
C SER A 151 -10.21 -0.88 17.25
N ARG A 152 -10.04 -1.22 15.96
CA ARG A 152 -10.98 -2.08 15.19
C ARG A 152 -10.36 -3.44 14.90
N ALA A 153 -11.14 -4.48 15.16
CA ALA A 153 -10.86 -5.88 14.86
C ALA A 153 -10.23 -6.15 13.48
N GLY A 154 -9.32 -7.11 13.42
CA GLY A 154 -8.99 -7.83 12.18
C GLY A 154 -7.52 -7.77 11.80
N GLU A 155 -7.26 -7.20 10.63
CA GLU A 155 -5.94 -7.15 9.97
C GLU A 155 -5.54 -5.69 9.73
N LEU A 156 -4.41 -5.28 10.29
CA LEU A 156 -3.79 -3.96 10.15
C LEU A 156 -2.47 -4.15 9.42
N THR A 157 -2.39 -3.67 8.18
CA THR A 157 -1.13 -3.70 7.41
C THR A 157 -0.43 -2.35 7.54
N MET A 158 0.75 -2.35 8.18
CA MET A 158 1.70 -1.24 8.11
C MET A 158 2.02 -0.94 6.66
N TRP A 159 2.22 0.34 6.40
CA TRP A 159 2.58 0.79 5.07
C TRP A 159 4.00 0.36 4.72
N PRO A 160 4.29 0.15 3.43
CA PRO A 160 5.64 -0.10 2.95
C PRO A 160 6.58 1.05 3.33
N VAL A 161 7.46 0.75 4.29
CA VAL A 161 8.52 1.64 4.76
C VAL A 161 9.78 1.33 3.98
N GLU A 162 10.41 2.35 3.41
CA GLU A 162 11.74 2.19 2.82
C GLU A 162 12.78 2.13 3.93
N ALA A 163 13.43 0.96 4.06
CA ALA A 163 14.40 0.68 5.09
C ALA A 163 15.76 0.37 4.45
N ALA A 164 16.81 0.99 4.97
CA ALA A 164 18.19 0.72 4.60
C ALA A 164 18.67 -0.63 5.19
N PRO A 165 19.79 -1.20 4.72
CA PRO A 165 20.41 -2.34 5.41
C PRO A 165 20.72 -1.98 6.87
N GLY A 166 20.40 -2.86 7.82
CA GLY A 166 20.62 -2.58 9.23
C GLY A 166 19.68 -3.31 10.19
N GLY A 167 19.79 -2.96 11.48
CA GLY A 167 18.95 -3.47 12.56
C GLY A 167 17.73 -2.58 12.81
N TYR A 168 16.60 -3.22 13.07
CA TYR A 168 15.29 -2.63 13.32
C TYR A 168 14.62 -3.34 14.50
N ILE A 169 13.64 -2.70 15.11
CA ILE A 169 12.78 -3.30 16.13
C ILE A 169 11.34 -3.17 15.66
N LEU A 170 10.66 -4.30 15.53
CA LEU A 170 9.22 -4.34 15.32
C LEU A 170 8.57 -4.40 16.70
N HIS A 171 7.79 -3.37 17.03
CA HIS A 171 7.21 -3.16 18.35
C HIS A 171 5.69 -3.25 18.28
N VAL A 172 5.11 -4.21 18.99
CA VAL A 172 3.66 -4.40 19.13
C VAL A 172 3.28 -3.91 20.51
N ALA A 173 2.27 -3.05 20.65
CA ALA A 173 1.85 -2.61 21.98
C ALA A 173 0.35 -2.46 22.10
N GLY A 174 -0.18 -2.95 23.22
CA GLY A 174 -1.57 -2.80 23.63
C GLY A 174 -1.79 -1.55 24.47
N LYS A 175 -2.96 -0.95 24.30
CA LYS A 175 -3.44 0.14 25.13
C LYS A 175 -4.85 -0.17 25.62
N GLY A 176 -5.06 0.08 26.91
CA GLY A 176 -6.16 -0.46 27.69
C GLY A 176 -5.63 -1.50 28.69
N ASN A 177 -6.55 -2.25 29.31
CA ASN A 177 -6.22 -3.43 30.10
C ASN A 177 -6.76 -4.65 29.34
N PRO A 178 -6.04 -5.14 28.31
CA PRO A 178 -6.49 -6.30 27.55
C PRO A 178 -6.47 -7.54 28.45
N ALA A 179 -7.55 -8.33 28.40
CA ALA A 179 -7.39 -9.75 28.65
C ALA A 179 -6.50 -10.33 27.53
N ALA A 180 -5.66 -11.32 27.87
CA ALA A 180 -4.66 -11.93 26.99
C ALA A 180 -5.09 -12.00 25.52
N LEU A 181 -4.32 -11.31 24.67
CA LEU A 181 -4.68 -10.94 23.31
C LEU A 181 -3.64 -11.49 22.33
N SER A 182 -3.87 -12.70 21.84
CA SER A 182 -2.98 -13.31 20.85
C SER A 182 -3.01 -12.56 19.52
N TYR A 183 -1.84 -12.36 18.93
CA TYR A 183 -1.67 -11.71 17.63
C TYR A 183 -0.64 -12.42 16.75
N GLU A 184 -0.66 -12.10 15.46
CA GLU A 184 0.32 -12.50 14.47
C GLU A 184 0.82 -11.26 13.71
N VAL A 185 2.13 -11.04 13.61
CA VAL A 185 2.70 -10.06 12.67
C VAL A 185 3.40 -10.76 11.52
N VAL A 186 3.01 -10.44 10.30
CA VAL A 186 3.64 -10.95 9.07
C VAL A 186 4.46 -9.83 8.45
N VAL A 187 5.79 -9.90 8.54
CA VAL A 187 6.70 -8.94 7.90
C VAL A 187 7.21 -9.51 6.59
N SER A 188 7.11 -8.76 5.50
CA SER A 188 7.57 -9.18 4.17
C SER A 188 8.21 -8.03 3.41
N HIS A 189 9.09 -8.37 2.47
CA HIS A 189 9.43 -7.45 1.38
C HIS A 189 8.17 -7.17 0.56
N SER A 190 7.86 -5.89 0.31
CA SER A 190 6.86 -5.50 -0.68
C SER A 190 7.56 -5.12 -2.00
N PRO A 191 7.59 -6.01 -3.01
CA PRO A 191 8.14 -5.67 -4.32
C PRO A 191 7.24 -4.69 -5.09
N LEU A 192 6.00 -4.51 -4.63
CA LEU A 192 5.05 -3.58 -5.20
C LEU A 192 5.44 -2.18 -4.74
N GLN A 193 5.70 -1.30 -5.70
CA GLN A 193 5.77 0.14 -5.45
C GLN A 193 4.91 0.84 -6.49
N CYS A 194 4.06 1.78 -6.04
CA CYS A 194 3.63 2.82 -6.94
C CYS A 194 4.78 3.83 -7.09
N ALA A 195 5.53 3.72 -8.19
CA ALA A 195 6.57 4.67 -8.55
C ALA A 195 5.95 6.07 -8.78
N ARG A 196 6.71 7.14 -8.55
CA ARG A 196 6.27 8.49 -8.91
C ARG A 196 6.01 8.54 -10.42
N ILE A 197 4.79 8.87 -10.81
CA ILE A 197 4.43 9.00 -12.23
C ILE A 197 4.97 10.33 -12.72
N THR A 198 6.00 10.29 -13.57
CA THR A 198 6.63 11.48 -14.17
C THR A 198 6.09 11.81 -15.57
N ALA A 199 5.12 11.02 -16.06
CA ALA A 199 4.38 11.34 -17.26
C ALA A 199 3.37 12.47 -16.98
N ALA A 200 2.79 13.06 -18.04
CA ALA A 200 1.65 13.96 -17.87
C ALA A 200 0.53 13.24 -17.09
N PRO A 201 -0.12 13.91 -16.12
CA PRO A 201 -1.12 13.27 -15.29
C PRO A 201 -2.36 12.92 -16.13
N ALA A 202 -3.05 11.84 -15.75
CA ALA A 202 -4.29 11.42 -16.38
C ALA A 202 -5.47 12.36 -16.01
N TRP A 203 -5.36 13.02 -14.85
CA TRP A 203 -6.27 14.08 -14.42
C TRP A 203 -5.50 15.28 -13.88
N THR A 204 -5.92 16.49 -14.23
CA THR A 204 -5.49 17.71 -13.55
C THR A 204 -6.74 18.30 -12.94
N GLU A 205 -6.67 18.61 -11.66
CA GLU A 205 -7.72 19.28 -10.89
C GLU A 205 -8.27 20.50 -11.66
N VAL A 206 -9.59 20.56 -11.83
CA VAL A 206 -10.27 21.63 -12.59
C VAL A 206 -10.90 22.65 -11.64
N GLU A 207 -11.25 22.24 -10.42
CA GLU A 207 -11.99 23.03 -9.45
C GLU A 207 -11.12 23.82 -8.45
N THR A 208 -9.95 24.33 -8.87
CA THR A 208 -9.13 25.24 -8.03
C THR A 208 -9.88 26.58 -7.84
N ASP A 209 -10.75 26.68 -6.84
CA ASP A 209 -11.50 27.91 -6.55
C ASP A 209 -10.73 28.86 -5.62
N ALA A 210 -10.98 30.16 -5.73
CA ALA A 210 -10.24 31.18 -4.97
C ALA A 210 -10.59 31.21 -3.46
N ALA A 211 -11.56 30.39 -3.04
CA ALA A 211 -11.90 30.13 -1.64
C ALA A 211 -11.32 28.81 -1.13
N SER A 212 -10.86 27.92 -2.01
CA SER A 212 -10.19 26.67 -1.65
C SER A 212 -11.11 25.77 -0.82
N THR A 213 -12.29 25.54 -1.39
CA THR A 213 -13.42 24.80 -0.81
C THR A 213 -14.20 23.95 -1.83
N ALA A 214 -13.87 24.05 -3.11
CA ALA A 214 -14.49 23.23 -4.14
C ALA A 214 -13.90 21.83 -4.12
N ASN A 215 -14.72 20.82 -4.41
CA ASN A 215 -14.37 19.40 -4.31
C ASN A 215 -13.96 18.85 -2.91
N ASP A 216 -13.76 19.69 -1.88
CA ASP A 216 -13.71 19.28 -0.47
C ASP A 216 -14.92 18.44 -0.07
N THR A 217 -14.72 17.21 0.41
CA THR A 217 -15.83 16.32 0.86
C THR A 217 -15.72 15.82 2.30
N LEU A 218 -14.71 16.28 3.04
CA LEU A 218 -14.29 15.70 4.31
C LEU A 218 -14.07 16.80 5.33
N SER A 219 -14.75 16.75 6.48
CA SER A 219 -14.46 17.65 7.60
C SER A 219 -13.86 16.89 8.78
N MET A 220 -12.81 17.46 9.37
CA MET A 220 -12.15 16.88 10.54
C MET A 220 -12.39 17.75 11.78
N ASN A 221 -13.51 17.47 12.45
CA ASN A 221 -13.83 18.03 13.76
C ASN A 221 -13.08 17.27 14.87
N LEU A 222 -11.94 17.83 15.32
CA LEU A 222 -11.21 17.33 16.50
C LEU A 222 -12.09 17.36 17.77
N PRO A 223 -11.91 16.41 18.71
CA PRO A 223 -10.90 15.33 18.73
C PRO A 223 -11.34 14.06 17.97
N GLY A 224 -12.31 14.16 17.06
CA GLY A 224 -12.82 13.02 16.30
C GLY A 224 -11.91 12.56 15.16
N PHE A 225 -12.00 11.26 14.86
CA PHE A 225 -11.59 10.70 13.56
C PHE A 225 -12.27 11.46 12.40
N PRO A 226 -11.67 11.46 11.19
CA PRO A 226 -12.29 12.05 10.01
C PRO A 226 -13.72 11.54 9.80
N ARG A 227 -14.63 12.49 9.57
CA ARG A 227 -16.00 12.22 9.16
C ARG A 227 -16.18 12.80 7.76
N ILE A 228 -16.81 12.05 6.87
CA ILE A 228 -17.35 12.69 5.67
C ILE A 228 -18.47 13.61 6.14
N ASP A 229 -18.37 14.85 5.67
CA ASP A 229 -19.35 15.88 5.97
C ASP A 229 -20.44 15.81 4.91
N PRO A 230 -21.69 15.47 5.25
CA PRO A 230 -22.77 15.41 4.27
C PRO A 230 -23.18 16.80 3.76
N SER A 231 -22.60 17.89 4.29
CA SER A 231 -22.77 19.26 3.81
C SER A 231 -21.58 19.81 3.01
N ALA A 232 -20.49 19.06 2.89
CA ALA A 232 -19.36 19.42 2.04
C ALA A 232 -19.66 19.13 0.56
N GLY A 233 -18.73 19.51 -0.33
CA GLY A 233 -18.82 19.38 -1.77
C GLY A 233 -18.92 17.94 -2.28
N THR A 234 -18.99 17.80 -3.60
CA THR A 234 -18.95 16.50 -4.29
C THR A 234 -17.53 16.18 -4.74
N PRO A 235 -17.09 14.90 -4.70
CA PRO A 235 -15.77 14.53 -5.21
C PRO A 235 -15.63 14.87 -6.69
N GLU A 236 -14.48 15.36 -7.10
CA GLU A 236 -14.20 15.60 -8.51
C GLU A 236 -14.18 14.26 -9.27
N THR A 237 -14.97 14.15 -10.34
CA THR A 237 -15.12 12.89 -11.08
C THR A 237 -14.07 12.77 -12.18
N THR A 238 -12.98 12.09 -11.85
CA THR A 238 -11.79 11.99 -12.74
C THR A 238 -11.99 11.12 -13.99
N GLY A 239 -12.96 10.22 -13.98
CA GLY A 239 -13.13 9.18 -15.01
C GLY A 239 -12.01 8.13 -15.04
N ILE A 240 -11.08 8.12 -14.06
CA ILE A 240 -10.00 7.15 -13.96
C ILE A 240 -10.56 5.78 -13.53
N THR A 241 -10.35 4.77 -14.37
CA THR A 241 -10.60 3.36 -14.05
C THR A 241 -9.28 2.60 -14.00
N LEU A 242 -8.99 1.91 -12.89
CA LEU A 242 -7.73 1.19 -12.65
C LEU A 242 -7.94 -0.32 -12.54
N GLY A 243 -7.61 -1.05 -13.60
CA GLY A 243 -7.41 -2.50 -13.57
C GLY A 243 -6.03 -2.90 -13.04
N LEU A 244 -5.82 -4.19 -12.78
CA LEU A 244 -4.55 -4.72 -12.26
C LEU A 244 -3.35 -4.28 -13.12
N THR A 245 -2.24 -3.94 -12.46
CA THR A 245 -0.98 -3.43 -13.03
C THR A 245 -1.06 -2.06 -13.72
N GLN A 246 -2.25 -1.45 -13.80
CA GLN A 246 -2.39 -0.10 -14.34
C GLN A 246 -2.00 0.96 -13.33
N THR A 247 -1.58 2.12 -13.86
CA THR A 247 -1.16 3.29 -13.09
C THR A 247 -1.80 4.55 -13.66
N ALA A 248 -2.17 5.52 -12.81
CA ALA A 248 -2.70 6.81 -13.25
C ALA A 248 -2.20 7.96 -12.35
N GLY A 249 -1.84 9.09 -12.96
CA GLY A 249 -1.44 10.29 -12.23
C GLY A 249 -2.59 11.28 -12.07
N ILE A 250 -2.70 11.92 -10.90
CA ILE A 250 -3.50 13.12 -10.67
C ILE A 250 -2.54 14.26 -10.28
N ALA A 251 -2.80 15.48 -10.72
CA ALA A 251 -2.11 16.67 -10.23
C ALA A 251 -3.13 17.69 -9.71
N GLY A 252 -2.80 18.33 -8.57
CA GLY A 252 -3.65 19.30 -7.89
C GLY A 252 -2.84 20.37 -7.15
N VAL A 253 -3.52 21.35 -6.56
CA VAL A 253 -2.91 22.50 -5.88
C VAL A 253 -3.68 22.88 -4.61
N LEU A 254 -3.18 22.42 -3.47
CA LEU A 254 -3.75 22.78 -2.16
C LEU A 254 -3.38 24.22 -1.77
N SER A 255 -4.37 25.00 -1.39
CA SER A 255 -4.24 26.37 -0.95
C SER A 255 -3.48 26.52 0.37
N GLY A 256 -3.02 27.74 0.59
CA GLY A 256 -2.44 28.18 1.87
C GLY A 256 -3.42 28.86 2.80
N ARG A 257 -4.67 29.03 2.37
CA ARG A 257 -5.62 29.92 3.03
C ARG A 257 -6.54 29.15 3.98
N ALA A 258 -6.62 29.61 5.22
CA ALA A 258 -7.44 29.01 6.27
C ALA A 258 -8.93 29.38 6.16
N ASP A 259 -9.59 29.02 5.05
CA ASP A 259 -11.01 29.39 4.82
C ASP A 259 -12.01 28.41 5.45
N SER A 260 -11.61 27.17 5.74
CA SER A 260 -12.39 26.21 6.55
C SER A 260 -12.27 26.48 8.07
N PRO A 261 -13.33 26.28 8.88
CA PRO A 261 -13.25 26.34 10.35
C PRO A 261 -12.54 25.13 11.00
N ASP A 262 -12.27 24.06 10.25
CA ASP A 262 -11.67 22.82 10.78
C ASP A 262 -10.13 22.81 10.69
N GLN A 263 -9.48 21.65 10.87
CA GLN A 263 -8.01 21.57 10.99
C GLN A 263 -7.23 21.61 9.66
N PHE A 264 -7.87 21.80 8.51
CA PHE A 264 -7.18 21.98 7.23
C PHE A 264 -7.20 23.42 6.75
N LEU A 265 -6.19 23.77 5.96
CA LEU A 265 -6.21 24.91 5.05
C LEU A 265 -7.12 24.59 3.86
N ASP A 266 -6.93 23.41 3.25
CA ASP A 266 -7.59 22.98 2.03
C ASP A 266 -7.66 21.44 1.95
N ARG A 267 -8.62 20.85 1.20
CA ARG A 267 -8.61 19.43 0.81
C ARG A 267 -9.26 19.18 -0.55
N ASP A 268 -8.53 18.52 -1.43
CA ASP A 268 -9.10 17.96 -2.66
C ASP A 268 -9.56 16.52 -2.44
N THR A 269 -10.71 16.14 -2.99
CA THR A 269 -11.18 14.75 -3.10
C THR A 269 -11.50 14.35 -4.53
N TYR A 270 -10.80 13.32 -5.00
CA TYR A 270 -10.99 12.71 -6.32
C TYR A 270 -11.78 11.40 -6.25
N ALA A 271 -12.79 11.24 -7.11
CA ALA A 271 -13.44 9.96 -7.35
C ALA A 271 -12.67 9.16 -8.41
N ILE A 272 -12.32 7.91 -8.07
CA ILE A 272 -11.66 6.95 -8.97
C ILE A 272 -12.38 5.60 -8.89
N THR A 273 -12.35 4.82 -9.96
CA THR A 273 -13.03 3.52 -10.02
C THR A 273 -12.02 2.38 -10.15
N ALA A 274 -12.15 1.35 -9.31
CA ALA A 274 -11.45 0.10 -9.51
C ALA A 274 -12.03 -0.64 -10.73
N GLY A 275 -11.18 -1.23 -11.57
CA GLY A 275 -11.62 -1.96 -12.76
C GLY A 275 -12.35 -3.28 -12.43
N ASP A 276 -12.55 -4.11 -13.44
CA ASP A 276 -13.36 -5.35 -13.36
C ASP A 276 -12.77 -6.47 -12.47
N THR A 277 -11.69 -6.20 -11.73
CA THR A 277 -11.01 -7.17 -10.87
C THR A 277 -10.64 -6.54 -9.54
N ALA A 278 -10.99 -7.22 -8.45
CA ALA A 278 -10.65 -6.78 -7.10
C ALA A 278 -9.14 -6.82 -6.85
N GLY A 279 -8.63 -5.85 -6.10
CA GLY A 279 -7.19 -5.67 -5.91
C GLY A 279 -6.84 -4.88 -4.67
N LEU A 280 -5.61 -4.39 -4.65
CA LEU A 280 -5.09 -3.42 -3.70
C LEU A 280 -4.81 -2.13 -4.46
N LEU A 281 -5.59 -1.08 -4.19
CA LEU A 281 -5.29 0.27 -4.64
C LEU A 281 -4.15 0.80 -3.78
N TRP A 282 -3.13 1.28 -4.44
CA TRP A 282 -2.03 2.04 -3.88
C TRP A 282 -2.15 3.49 -4.30
N VAL A 283 -2.11 4.40 -3.34
CA VAL A 283 -2.21 5.85 -3.53
C VAL A 283 -0.96 6.47 -2.95
N ARG A 284 -0.08 6.98 -3.82
CA ARG A 284 1.11 7.72 -3.44
C ARG A 284 0.86 9.21 -3.61
N VAL A 285 1.21 10.05 -2.64
CA VAL A 285 1.23 11.51 -2.80
C VAL A 285 2.67 12.00 -2.74
N ASP A 286 3.07 12.77 -3.75
CA ASP A 286 4.34 13.50 -3.82
C ASP A 286 4.05 15.00 -3.82
N THR A 287 4.83 15.78 -3.10
CA THR A 287 4.88 17.24 -3.24
C THR A 287 6.32 17.69 -3.47
N ASP A 288 6.50 18.80 -4.18
CA ASP A 288 7.81 19.42 -4.37
C ASP A 288 8.13 20.45 -3.26
N ASP A 289 7.29 20.56 -2.22
CA ASP A 289 7.53 21.45 -1.09
C ASP A 289 8.67 20.98 -0.17
N THR A 290 9.67 21.85 -0.01
CA THR A 290 10.79 21.68 0.92
C THR A 290 10.57 22.38 2.26
N ASN A 291 9.46 23.10 2.45
CA ASN A 291 9.18 23.91 3.65
C ASN A 291 8.42 23.13 4.74
N GLY A 292 8.14 21.84 4.53
CA GLY A 292 7.58 20.95 5.54
C GLY A 292 6.08 21.12 5.78
N ALA A 293 5.30 21.33 4.72
CA ALA A 293 3.84 21.23 4.84
C ALA A 293 3.41 19.80 5.20
N GLU A 294 2.84 19.62 6.39
CA GLU A 294 2.07 18.41 6.70
C GLU A 294 0.80 18.39 5.83
N LEU A 295 0.76 17.44 4.91
CA LEU A 295 -0.47 16.96 4.31
C LEU A 295 -0.99 15.74 5.11
N ASP A 296 -2.24 15.38 4.89
CA ASP A 296 -2.87 14.12 5.31
C ASP A 296 -3.53 13.47 4.08
N LEU A 297 -3.42 12.15 3.94
CA LEU A 297 -4.00 11.37 2.82
C LEU A 297 -5.07 10.41 3.33
N PHE A 298 -6.27 10.46 2.75
CA PHE A 298 -7.39 9.56 3.07
C PHE A 298 -7.84 8.79 1.83
N VAL A 299 -8.27 7.54 2.04
CA VAL A 299 -9.04 6.80 1.04
C VAL A 299 -10.31 6.26 1.69
N LEU A 300 -11.44 6.55 1.06
CA LEU A 300 -12.78 6.23 1.56
C LEU A 300 -13.56 5.44 0.49
N ASP A 301 -14.48 4.58 0.92
CA ASP A 301 -15.36 3.88 -0.02
C ASP A 301 -16.49 4.78 -0.53
N GLY A 302 -17.20 4.34 -1.58
CA GLY A 302 -18.36 5.04 -2.12
C GLY A 302 -19.48 5.25 -1.07
N GLY A 303 -19.53 4.42 -0.03
CA GLY A 303 -20.40 4.53 1.14
C GLY A 303 -19.89 5.48 2.23
N SER A 304 -18.83 6.25 1.96
CA SER A 304 -18.23 7.23 2.86
C SER A 304 -17.54 6.67 4.12
N SER A 305 -17.23 5.37 4.14
CA SER A 305 -16.44 4.76 5.21
C SER A 305 -14.94 4.88 4.93
N LEU A 306 -14.17 5.32 5.93
CA LEU A 306 -12.71 5.34 5.85
C LEU A 306 -12.16 3.92 5.63
N ARG A 307 -11.40 3.74 4.55
CA ARG A 307 -10.68 2.49 4.21
C ARG A 307 -9.22 2.56 4.65
N GLY A 308 -8.58 3.72 4.56
CA GLY A 308 -7.21 3.95 5.00
C GLY A 308 -6.89 5.44 5.14
N ALA A 309 -5.91 5.78 5.97
CA ALA A 309 -5.42 7.15 6.15
C ALA A 309 -3.94 7.16 6.56
N ALA A 310 -3.20 8.19 6.15
CA ALA A 310 -2.06 8.70 6.91
C ALA A 310 -2.28 10.15 7.31
N PHE A 311 -1.36 10.57 8.16
CA PHE A 311 -1.41 11.80 8.90
C PHE A 311 0.02 12.32 9.05
N SER A 312 0.20 13.64 8.94
CA SER A 312 1.44 14.31 9.33
C SER A 312 2.65 13.96 8.44
N MET A 313 2.56 14.20 7.13
CA MET A 313 3.73 13.97 6.25
C MET A 313 4.90 14.91 6.58
N GLU A 314 6.07 14.33 6.85
CA GLU A 314 7.35 14.98 6.52
C GLU A 314 7.50 15.07 4.99
N PRO A 315 8.18 16.09 4.45
CA PRO A 315 8.19 16.36 3.02
C PRO A 315 8.99 15.30 2.22
N SER A 316 8.28 14.36 1.57
CA SER A 316 8.70 13.77 0.29
C SER A 316 7.73 12.75 -0.32
N THR A 317 7.09 11.86 0.46
CA THR A 317 6.15 10.85 -0.10
C THR A 317 5.23 10.22 0.96
N GLU A 318 3.90 10.23 0.75
CA GLU A 318 2.95 9.34 1.47
C GLU A 318 2.37 8.23 0.58
N LYS A 319 1.83 7.15 1.18
CA LYS A 319 1.44 5.91 0.48
C LYS A 319 0.27 5.12 1.15
N VAL A 320 -1.00 5.48 0.93
CA VAL A 320 -2.14 4.62 1.35
C VAL A 320 -2.19 3.34 0.51
N ILE A 321 -2.44 2.19 1.14
CA ILE A 321 -2.91 0.97 0.46
C ILE A 321 -4.28 0.58 1.00
N VAL A 322 -5.26 0.35 0.13
CA VAL A 322 -6.58 -0.18 0.51
C VAL A 322 -7.03 -1.32 -0.40
N PRO A 323 -7.79 -2.31 0.13
CA PRO A 323 -8.55 -3.23 -0.71
C PRO A 323 -9.59 -2.47 -1.54
N ALA A 324 -9.69 -2.84 -2.81
CA ALA A 324 -10.70 -2.34 -3.73
C ALA A 324 -11.48 -3.52 -4.34
N ALA A 325 -12.81 -3.49 -4.27
CA ALA A 325 -13.66 -4.44 -4.96
C ALA A 325 -13.79 -4.08 -6.46
N ALA A 326 -14.12 -5.06 -7.30
CA ALA A 326 -14.31 -4.84 -8.73
C ALA A 326 -15.44 -3.82 -8.97
N GLY A 327 -15.17 -2.78 -9.77
CA GLY A 327 -16.12 -1.68 -10.03
C GLY A 327 -16.38 -0.74 -8.84
N GLU A 328 -15.65 -0.86 -7.72
CA GLU A 328 -15.82 0.02 -6.56
C GLU A 328 -15.31 1.43 -6.88
N THR A 329 -16.16 2.45 -6.69
CA THR A 329 -15.70 3.84 -6.66
C THR A 329 -15.11 4.13 -5.28
N LEU A 330 -13.82 4.50 -5.28
CA LEU A 330 -13.09 4.99 -4.11
C LEU A 330 -12.93 6.50 -4.21
N ARG A 331 -12.86 7.15 -3.05
CA ARG A 331 -12.58 8.59 -2.92
C ARG A 331 -11.19 8.74 -2.33
N VAL A 332 -10.32 9.46 -3.02
CA VAL A 332 -8.97 9.79 -2.55
C VAL A 332 -8.97 11.26 -2.16
N THR A 333 -8.75 11.56 -0.88
CA THR A 333 -8.68 12.93 -0.36
C THR A 333 -7.26 13.27 0.04
N VAL A 334 -6.70 14.37 -0.45
CA VAL A 334 -5.44 14.97 0.04
C VAL A 334 -5.79 16.27 0.73
N GLY A 335 -5.36 16.48 1.97
CA GLY A 335 -5.64 17.71 2.71
C GLY A 335 -4.41 18.32 3.33
N ARG A 336 -4.30 19.65 3.33
CA ARG A 336 -3.17 20.38 3.94
C ARG A 336 -3.50 20.82 5.35
N ARG A 337 -2.76 20.31 6.34
CA ARG A 337 -3.06 20.53 7.77
C ARG A 337 -2.57 21.90 8.26
N LYS A 338 -3.39 22.55 9.09
CA LYS A 338 -3.00 23.72 9.90
C LYS A 338 -2.06 23.29 11.01
N LEU A 339 -0.79 23.69 10.95
CA LEU A 339 0.20 23.34 11.96
C LEU A 339 0.02 24.19 13.23
N PRO A 340 -0.24 23.59 14.42
CA PRO A 340 -0.47 24.37 15.64
C PRO A 340 0.78 25.09 16.18
N ARG A 341 1.97 24.79 15.67
CA ARG A 341 3.27 25.17 16.26
C ARG A 341 4.25 25.87 15.32
N TYR A 342 3.97 25.91 14.02
CA TYR A 342 4.89 26.48 13.04
C TYR A 342 4.36 27.82 12.50
N PRO A 343 5.05 28.95 12.77
CA PRO A 343 4.76 30.24 12.13
C PRO A 343 5.33 30.31 10.71
N VAL A 344 5.51 29.14 10.06
CA VAL A 344 5.92 29.06 8.65
C VAL A 344 4.79 29.67 7.84
N ASP A 345 5.14 30.51 6.86
CA ASP A 345 4.18 31.15 5.98
C ASP A 345 3.55 30.11 5.04
N GLN A 346 2.52 29.44 5.54
CA GLN A 346 1.76 28.46 4.77
C GLN A 346 0.87 29.12 3.70
N SER A 347 0.83 30.45 3.56
CA SER A 347 -0.13 31.16 2.70
C SER A 347 0.01 30.90 1.20
N GLY A 348 1.18 30.42 0.75
CA GLY A 348 1.41 30.04 -0.65
C GLY A 348 0.69 28.75 -1.05
N PRO A 349 0.25 28.62 -2.32
CA PRO A 349 -0.30 27.37 -2.85
C PRO A 349 0.77 26.26 -2.87
N LEU A 350 0.31 25.02 -2.74
CA LEU A 350 1.10 23.82 -2.56
C LEU A 350 0.72 22.81 -3.66
N SER A 351 1.54 22.75 -4.72
CA SER A 351 1.38 21.75 -5.77
C SER A 351 1.74 20.35 -5.27
N TYR A 352 0.99 19.37 -5.73
CA TYR A 352 1.25 17.96 -5.46
C TYR A 352 0.82 17.07 -6.64
N SER A 353 1.29 15.83 -6.63
CA SER A 353 0.90 14.80 -7.58
C SER A 353 0.55 13.50 -6.87
N ILE A 354 -0.60 12.93 -7.20
CA ILE A 354 -0.99 11.59 -6.77
C ILE A 354 -0.57 10.58 -7.82
N SER A 355 0.19 9.56 -7.44
CA SER A 355 0.43 8.37 -8.26
C SER A 355 -0.45 7.23 -7.76
N LEU A 356 -1.38 6.77 -8.60
CA LEU A 356 -2.29 5.67 -8.31
C LEU A 356 -1.82 4.41 -9.02
N CYS A 357 -1.84 3.26 -8.34
CA CYS A 357 -1.50 1.97 -8.91
C CYS A 357 -2.42 0.87 -8.35
N MET A 358 -2.84 -0.10 -9.17
CA MET A 358 -3.67 -1.22 -8.72
C MET A 358 -2.91 -2.55 -8.82
N PHE A 359 -2.88 -3.32 -7.74
CA PHE A 359 -2.17 -4.59 -7.67
C PHE A 359 -3.09 -5.77 -7.33
N GLU A 360 -2.71 -6.98 -7.71
CA GLU A 360 -3.49 -8.17 -7.37
C GLU A 360 -3.40 -8.47 -5.86
N LYS A 361 -4.54 -8.82 -5.25
CA LYS A 361 -4.63 -9.14 -3.82
C LYS A 361 -3.93 -10.48 -3.52
N GLY A 362 -2.61 -10.41 -3.33
CA GLY A 362 -1.76 -11.57 -3.07
C GLY A 362 -0.48 -11.63 -3.90
N ALA A 363 -0.20 -10.67 -4.78
CA ALA A 363 1.02 -10.63 -5.62
C ALA A 363 2.36 -10.48 -4.85
N GLY A 364 2.34 -10.53 -3.52
CA GLY A 364 3.52 -10.56 -2.65
C GLY A 364 3.48 -11.70 -1.63
N ARG A 365 2.94 -12.87 -1.99
CA ARG A 365 2.80 -14.06 -1.12
C ARG A 365 3.78 -15.18 -1.43
#